data_AF-A0A8J4XRH8-F1
#
_entry.id   AF-A0A8J4XRH8-F1
#
_cell.length_a   1.000
_cell.length_b   1.000
_cell.length_c   1.000
_cell.angle_alpha   90.00
_cell.angle_beta   90.00
_cell.angle_gamma   90.00
#
_symmetry.space_group_name_H-M   'P 1'
#
loop_
_entity.id
_entity.type
_entity.pdbx_description
1 polymer ?
#
loop_
_entity_poly.entity_id
_entity_poly.type
_entity_poly.pdbx_seq_one_letter_code
_entity_poly.pdbx_strand_id
1 'polypeptide(L)'
;MEKLSFVYLSASLPVCQSGKETVIGNILISVGTSVQKSPWVPLFSVKQESPDNTKASPSLPGHAQTSSRVTPDHLLLQLHTYQSLSLTALTQAQRGVKSWIAQRRPIHRRTLSFRELMEEGRVTLVPGELYPYTVHVISTKAQGDPGSRRECAVESLESMEPCCGTHLLNTADVGSFVIESVGKAGQSNTRIRGLCGKEAARAEGNGVAALHAMREWEHRIHGAIDAGTKERLLNLDRDIQEWHSSVCGQLLPHLTRCCIAEAFEDLMKHLRAHIRVDANVQMANEVKDLMSKQAAGPIIHLVQTDFGTSKPKLRQATKVAKDRPILLLVKSNGTVMARCTLPQEAAEQGASAQAWLSCVQEPLGGHVDTPPDRSPQLVANLRSPKLRPPILQEKLQEALDASNRYIEQFSVLIGKRC
;
A
#
# COMPACT_ATOMS: atom_id res chain seq x y z
N MET A 1 34.38 16.79 -27.03
CA MET A 1 33.70 16.92 -25.72
C MET A 1 32.21 16.94 -25.97
N GLU A 2 31.56 15.80 -25.80
CA GLU A 2 30.15 15.56 -26.06
C GLU A 2 29.28 16.35 -25.05
N LYS A 3 28.41 17.24 -25.54
CA LYS A 3 27.45 17.97 -24.70
C LYS A 3 26.10 17.26 -24.75
N LEU A 4 25.76 16.61 -23.65
CA LEU A 4 24.47 15.95 -23.38
C LEU A 4 23.32 16.97 -23.43
N SER A 5 22.22 16.59 -24.08
CA SER A 5 21.01 17.40 -24.30
C SER A 5 19.81 16.80 -23.52
N PHE A 6 18.90 17.64 -22.99
CA PHE A 6 17.94 17.32 -21.90
C PHE A 6 16.45 17.53 -22.29
N VAL A 7 15.47 16.82 -21.70
CA VAL A 7 14.11 16.60 -22.28
C VAL A 7 12.92 17.15 -21.42
N TYR A 8 12.02 17.97 -21.98
CA TYR A 8 10.75 18.57 -21.48
C TYR A 8 9.51 17.82 -21.91
N LEU A 9 8.41 18.06 -21.21
CA LEU A 9 7.12 17.42 -21.41
C LEU A 9 6.01 18.45 -21.17
N SER A 10 5.13 18.64 -22.14
CA SER A 10 3.86 19.37 -21.99
C SER A 10 2.71 18.44 -22.31
N ALA A 11 1.57 18.58 -21.63
CA ALA A 11 0.41 17.72 -21.87
C ALA A 11 -0.84 18.54 -22.19
N SER A 12 -1.71 18.01 -23.04
CA SER A 12 -3.01 18.62 -23.41
C SER A 12 -4.02 17.52 -23.70
N LEU A 13 -5.32 17.83 -23.73
CA LEU A 13 -6.36 16.82 -23.91
C LEU A 13 -7.33 17.28 -25.01
N PRO A 14 -7.69 16.45 -26.01
CA PRO A 14 -8.92 16.65 -26.75
C PRO A 14 -10.11 16.15 -25.94
N VAL A 15 -11.23 16.85 -26.08
CA VAL A 15 -12.52 16.47 -25.51
C VAL A 15 -13.19 15.46 -26.44
N CYS A 16 -13.42 14.24 -25.96
CA CYS A 16 -14.41 13.32 -26.55
C CYS A 16 -15.49 13.06 -25.49
N GLN A 17 -16.67 13.68 -25.67
CA GLN A 17 -17.84 13.37 -24.86
C GLN A 17 -18.50 12.09 -25.38
N SER A 18 -18.13 10.94 -24.82
CA SER A 18 -19.02 9.79 -24.75
C SER A 18 -18.63 8.88 -23.59
N GLY A 19 -19.47 8.85 -22.54
CA GLY A 19 -19.62 7.73 -21.59
C GLY A 19 -18.37 7.20 -20.87
N LYS A 20 -18.19 7.64 -19.62
CA LYS A 20 -17.52 6.93 -18.49
C LYS A 20 -16.02 6.61 -18.55
N GLU A 21 -15.25 7.00 -19.55
CA GLU A 21 -13.78 6.88 -19.50
C GLU A 21 -13.07 8.16 -19.95
N THR A 22 -12.24 8.74 -19.07
CA THR A 22 -11.40 9.91 -19.39
C THR A 22 -10.08 9.45 -19.99
N VAL A 23 -9.85 9.75 -21.27
CA VAL A 23 -8.60 9.45 -21.98
C VAL A 23 -7.62 10.60 -21.83
N ILE A 24 -6.43 10.33 -21.26
CA ILE A 24 -5.33 11.32 -21.24
C ILE A 24 -4.52 11.19 -22.53
N GLY A 25 -4.71 12.11 -23.47
CA GLY A 25 -3.97 12.15 -24.73
C GLY A 25 -3.51 13.56 -25.07
N ASN A 26 -2.27 13.89 -24.70
CA ASN A 26 -1.22 14.58 -25.48
C ASN A 26 -0.04 14.73 -24.54
N ILE A 27 1.16 14.40 -25.02
CA ILE A 27 2.41 14.74 -24.35
C ILE A 27 3.42 15.17 -25.42
N LEU A 28 3.77 16.46 -25.51
CA LEU A 28 4.79 16.98 -26.41
C LEU A 28 6.11 17.18 -25.67
N ILE A 29 7.21 16.85 -26.35
CA ILE A 29 8.52 16.75 -25.73
C ILE A 29 9.47 17.85 -26.26
N SER A 30 9.97 18.69 -25.35
CA SER A 30 10.85 19.87 -25.61
C SER A 30 12.25 19.68 -24.99
N VAL A 31 13.19 20.63 -25.00
CA VAL A 31 14.57 20.57 -24.44
C VAL A 31 14.95 21.97 -23.90
N GLY A 32 15.71 22.20 -22.81
CA GLY A 32 16.05 23.61 -22.46
C GLY A 32 16.56 23.93 -21.06
N THR A 33 17.06 25.17 -20.88
CA THR A 33 17.78 25.64 -19.70
C THR A 33 17.06 26.77 -18.96
N SER A 34 17.04 26.73 -17.63
CA SER A 34 16.38 27.71 -16.76
C SER A 34 17.15 29.03 -16.63
N VAL A 35 16.43 30.17 -16.61
CA VAL A 35 16.86 31.40 -15.94
C VAL A 35 15.75 31.80 -14.96
N GLN A 36 16.06 31.84 -13.66
CA GLN A 36 15.18 32.37 -12.61
C GLN A 36 15.17 33.91 -12.61
N LYS A 37 14.04 34.52 -12.22
CA LYS A 37 14.02 35.68 -11.30
C LYS A 37 12.62 36.02 -10.74
N SER A 38 12.52 35.90 -9.41
CA SER A 38 12.00 36.85 -8.38
C SER A 38 10.56 37.41 -8.37
N PRO A 39 10.04 37.78 -7.18
CA PRO A 39 8.62 37.75 -6.81
C PRO A 39 7.95 39.14 -6.74
N TRP A 40 6.61 39.23 -6.71
CA TRP A 40 5.76 40.16 -5.91
C TRP A 40 4.25 39.88 -6.16
N VAL A 41 3.41 40.20 -5.17
CA VAL A 41 1.96 39.88 -4.95
C VAL A 41 1.20 41.22 -4.77
N PRO A 42 -0.14 41.31 -4.57
CA PRO A 42 -1.34 40.92 -5.34
C PRO A 42 -2.17 42.17 -5.82
N LEU A 43 -3.21 42.03 -6.65
CA LEU A 43 -4.36 42.97 -6.59
C LEU A 43 -5.65 42.44 -7.26
N PHE A 44 -6.79 42.86 -6.70
CA PHE A 44 -8.15 42.33 -6.79
C PHE A 44 -8.90 42.52 -8.14
N SER A 45 -9.77 41.55 -8.41
CA SER A 45 -11.21 41.62 -8.80
C SER A 45 -11.69 42.50 -9.97
N VAL A 46 -12.40 41.89 -10.93
CA VAL A 46 -13.60 42.50 -11.55
C VAL A 46 -14.69 41.44 -11.76
N LYS A 47 -15.90 41.83 -11.35
CA LYS A 47 -17.19 41.12 -11.39
C LYS A 47 -17.81 41.21 -12.78
N GLN A 48 -18.53 40.16 -13.18
CA GLN A 48 -19.32 40.01 -14.42
C GLN A 48 -20.39 41.08 -14.64
N GLU A 49 -20.62 41.43 -15.91
CA GLU A 49 -21.88 41.63 -16.66
C GLU A 49 -21.51 42.22 -18.05
N SER A 50 -22.06 41.95 -19.22
CA SER A 50 -23.29 41.29 -19.72
C SER A 50 -23.08 40.98 -21.24
N PRO A 51 -24.08 40.88 -22.14
CA PRO A 51 -24.40 39.65 -22.87
C PRO A 51 -24.21 39.80 -24.39
N ASP A 52 -23.33 39.03 -25.01
CA ASP A 52 -23.51 38.78 -26.44
C ASP A 52 -22.90 37.46 -26.91
N ASN A 53 -23.64 36.82 -27.78
CA ASN A 53 -23.46 35.46 -28.27
C ASN A 53 -22.33 35.44 -29.32
N THR A 54 -21.66 34.29 -29.47
CA THR A 54 -20.67 33.96 -30.51
C THR A 54 -19.24 34.53 -30.43
N LYS A 55 -18.50 34.30 -29.34
CA LYS A 55 -17.02 34.18 -29.38
C LYS A 55 -16.55 33.11 -28.40
N ALA A 56 -15.58 32.31 -28.83
CA ALA A 56 -15.05 31.14 -28.14
C ALA A 56 -14.90 31.35 -26.62
N SER A 57 -15.60 30.53 -25.84
CA SER A 57 -15.41 30.39 -24.40
C SER A 57 -14.00 29.87 -24.11
N PRO A 58 -13.23 30.48 -23.18
CA PRO A 58 -11.91 29.97 -22.84
C PRO A 58 -12.07 28.72 -21.96
N SER A 59 -11.87 27.56 -22.61
CA SER A 59 -11.60 26.21 -22.10
C SER A 59 -11.91 25.91 -20.63
N LEU A 60 -12.90 25.06 -20.39
CA LEU A 60 -12.91 24.18 -19.22
C LEU A 60 -13.19 22.74 -19.63
N PRO A 61 -12.13 21.90 -19.66
CA PRO A 61 -12.35 20.50 -19.32
C PRO A 61 -11.21 19.95 -18.42
N GLY A 62 -11.55 19.58 -17.18
CA GLY A 62 -10.89 18.56 -16.36
C GLY A 62 -9.46 18.83 -15.84
N HIS A 63 -8.52 19.16 -16.72
CA HIS A 63 -7.09 19.22 -16.44
C HIS A 63 -6.38 20.30 -17.28
N ALA A 64 -5.50 21.10 -16.66
CA ALA A 64 -4.72 22.13 -17.36
C ALA A 64 -3.27 22.13 -16.87
N GLN A 65 -2.29 22.28 -17.77
CA GLN A 65 -0.89 22.44 -17.35
C GLN A 65 -0.72 23.73 -16.55
N THR A 66 -0.07 23.64 -15.40
CA THR A 66 0.25 24.81 -14.54
C THR A 66 1.74 25.10 -14.47
N SER A 67 2.58 24.08 -14.59
CA SER A 67 4.03 24.27 -14.73
C SER A 67 4.70 23.03 -15.31
N SER A 68 5.89 23.22 -15.88
CA SER A 68 6.80 22.14 -16.26
C SER A 68 8.22 22.49 -15.85
N ARG A 69 9.02 21.48 -15.51
CA ARG A 69 10.46 21.62 -15.21
C ARG A 69 11.20 20.41 -15.72
N VAL A 70 12.38 20.65 -16.27
CA VAL A 70 13.28 19.60 -16.73
C VAL A 70 14.63 19.74 -16.09
N THR A 71 15.20 18.58 -15.84
CA THR A 71 16.55 18.43 -15.35
C THR A 71 17.23 17.33 -16.16
N PRO A 72 18.55 17.16 -16.01
CA PRO A 72 19.26 16.02 -16.58
C PRO A 72 18.66 14.65 -16.25
N ASP A 73 18.10 14.53 -15.05
CA ASP A 73 17.70 13.23 -14.52
C ASP A 73 16.21 12.94 -14.74
N HIS A 74 15.38 13.98 -14.85
CA HIS A 74 13.93 13.83 -14.89
C HIS A 74 13.21 15.09 -15.37
N LEU A 75 11.95 14.90 -15.74
CA LEU A 75 10.98 15.98 -15.92
C LEU A 75 9.93 15.96 -14.80
N LEU A 76 9.41 17.13 -14.51
CA LEU A 76 8.28 17.37 -13.63
C LEU A 76 7.22 18.12 -14.42
N LEU A 77 6.02 17.57 -14.48
CA LEU A 77 4.85 18.21 -15.04
C LEU A 77 3.84 18.43 -13.92
N GLN A 78 3.31 19.64 -13.79
CA GLN A 78 2.21 19.93 -12.89
C GLN A 78 0.96 20.25 -13.69
N LEU A 79 -0.11 19.58 -13.31
CA LEU A 79 -1.44 19.72 -13.89
C LEU A 79 -2.38 20.19 -12.80
N HIS A 80 -3.17 21.21 -13.07
CA HIS A 80 -4.41 21.43 -12.36
C HIS A 80 -5.34 20.25 -12.66
N THR A 81 -5.91 19.63 -11.63
CA THR A 81 -6.77 18.46 -11.76
C THR A 81 -7.91 18.55 -10.74
N TYR A 82 -9.17 18.49 -11.20
CA TYR A 82 -10.32 18.46 -10.28
C TYR A 82 -10.44 17.15 -9.50
N GLN A 83 -9.97 16.05 -10.09
CA GLN A 83 -9.94 14.71 -9.50
C GLN A 83 -8.54 14.11 -9.62
N SER A 84 -8.21 13.17 -8.74
CA SER A 84 -6.96 12.41 -8.84
C SER A 84 -6.90 11.63 -10.14
N LEU A 85 -5.74 11.62 -10.79
CA LEU A 85 -5.51 10.85 -12.00
C LEU A 85 -5.61 9.34 -11.70
N SER A 86 -6.43 8.62 -12.49
CA SER A 86 -6.58 7.18 -12.35
C SER A 86 -5.40 6.43 -12.98
N LEU A 87 -5.15 5.18 -12.53
CA LEU A 87 -4.12 4.32 -13.11
C LEU A 87 -4.36 4.04 -14.60
N THR A 88 -5.62 3.89 -15.01
CA THR A 88 -5.99 3.74 -16.43
C THR A 88 -5.59 4.96 -17.24
N ALA A 89 -5.86 6.17 -16.72
CA ALA A 89 -5.53 7.41 -17.39
C ALA A 89 -4.00 7.61 -17.51
N LEU A 90 -3.25 7.28 -16.44
CA LEU A 90 -1.78 7.28 -16.46
C LEU A 90 -1.20 6.24 -17.45
N THR A 91 -1.83 5.07 -17.53
CA THR A 91 -1.46 4.02 -18.49
C THR A 91 -1.65 4.48 -19.92
N GLN A 92 -2.80 5.09 -20.22
CA GLN A 92 -3.09 5.65 -21.55
C GLN A 92 -2.14 6.79 -21.89
N ALA A 93 -1.87 7.71 -20.95
CA ALA A 93 -0.91 8.79 -21.14
C ALA A 93 0.47 8.26 -21.51
N GLN A 94 1.01 7.32 -20.72
CA GLN A 94 2.32 6.73 -20.97
C GLN A 94 2.38 5.98 -22.31
N ARG A 95 1.32 5.24 -22.66
CA ARG A 95 1.20 4.57 -23.97
C ARG A 95 1.17 5.58 -25.11
N GLY A 96 0.47 6.70 -24.94
CA GLY A 96 0.42 7.79 -25.91
C GLY A 96 1.82 8.34 -26.21
N VAL A 97 2.60 8.64 -25.16
CA VAL A 97 3.99 9.12 -25.33
C VAL A 97 4.84 8.11 -26.08
N LYS A 98 4.80 6.84 -25.64
CA LYS A 98 5.58 5.77 -26.28
C LYS A 98 5.20 5.57 -27.73
N SER A 99 3.91 5.69 -28.06
CA SER A 99 3.43 5.64 -29.43
C SER A 99 4.03 6.80 -30.27
N TRP A 100 4.06 8.02 -29.74
CA TRP A 100 4.67 9.16 -30.43
C TRP A 100 6.16 8.97 -30.68
N ILE A 101 6.88 8.44 -29.70
CA ILE A 101 8.31 8.11 -29.83
C ILE A 101 8.50 7.06 -30.93
N ALA A 102 7.70 5.99 -30.92
CA ALA A 102 7.76 4.92 -31.91
C ALA A 102 7.44 5.40 -33.34
N GLN A 103 6.55 6.39 -33.46
CA GLN A 103 6.18 6.99 -34.75
C GLN A 103 7.24 7.94 -35.33
N ARG A 104 8.28 8.31 -34.56
CA ARG A 104 9.39 9.15 -35.03
C ARG A 104 8.94 10.45 -35.70
N ARG A 105 7.96 11.13 -35.09
CA ARG A 105 7.37 12.35 -35.66
C ARG A 105 8.40 13.47 -35.67
N PRO A 106 8.54 14.22 -36.79
CA PRO A 106 9.39 15.41 -36.82
C PRO A 106 8.80 16.50 -35.91
N ILE A 107 9.69 17.28 -35.30
CA ILE A 107 9.34 18.43 -34.46
C ILE A 107 9.74 19.69 -35.22
N HIS A 108 8.76 20.56 -35.43
CA HIS A 108 8.91 21.78 -36.19
C HIS A 108 8.90 22.99 -35.27
N ARG A 109 9.79 23.96 -35.52
CA ARG A 109 9.80 25.27 -34.87
C ARG A 109 9.44 26.34 -35.89
N ARG A 110 8.44 27.15 -35.58
CA ARG A 110 7.99 28.29 -36.38
C ARG A 110 8.03 29.55 -35.54
N THR A 111 8.15 30.70 -36.18
CA THR A 111 7.99 32.00 -35.53
C THR A 111 6.72 32.62 -36.07
N LEU A 112 5.75 32.85 -35.19
CA LEU A 112 4.44 33.43 -35.53
C LEU A 112 4.21 34.66 -34.66
N SER A 113 3.42 35.61 -35.15
CA SER A 113 2.79 36.58 -34.27
C SER A 113 1.79 35.87 -33.35
N PHE A 114 1.55 36.42 -32.17
CA PHE A 114 0.58 35.88 -31.23
C PHE A 114 -0.82 35.88 -31.84
N ARG A 115 -1.13 36.86 -32.71
CA ARG A 115 -2.38 36.90 -33.46
C ARG A 115 -2.52 35.70 -34.39
N GLU A 116 -1.51 35.41 -35.21
CA GLU A 116 -1.50 34.24 -36.11
C GLU A 116 -1.61 32.92 -35.31
N LEU A 117 -0.94 32.83 -34.16
CA LEU A 117 -1.05 31.66 -33.28
C LEU A 117 -2.49 31.42 -32.80
N MET A 118 -3.21 32.48 -32.43
CA MET A 118 -4.61 32.38 -31.99
C MET A 118 -5.55 31.99 -33.14
N GLU A 119 -5.17 32.25 -34.39
CA GLU A 119 -5.93 31.90 -35.60
C GLU A 119 -5.73 30.42 -36.03
N GLU A 120 -4.59 29.79 -35.69
CA GLU A 120 -4.27 28.38 -36.01
C GLU A 120 -5.19 27.37 -35.30
N GLY A 121 -5.71 27.71 -34.12
CA GLY A 121 -6.56 26.83 -33.29
C GLY A 121 -5.81 25.61 -32.73
N ARG A 122 -6.35 24.97 -31.69
CA ARG A 122 -5.74 23.79 -31.00
C ARG A 122 -4.33 24.05 -30.43
N VAL A 123 -4.05 25.28 -30.03
CA VAL A 123 -2.83 25.67 -29.33
C VAL A 123 -3.00 25.46 -27.83
N THR A 124 -1.97 24.92 -27.20
CA THR A 124 -1.90 24.80 -25.74
C THR A 124 -1.22 26.02 -25.16
N LEU A 125 -1.96 26.79 -24.36
CA LEU A 125 -1.42 27.91 -23.58
C LEU A 125 -1.40 27.54 -22.10
N VAL A 126 -0.39 28.03 -21.37
CA VAL A 126 -0.32 27.86 -19.91
C VAL A 126 -1.11 29.00 -19.26
N PRO A 127 -2.14 28.71 -18.42
CA PRO A 127 -2.91 29.74 -17.76
C PRO A 127 -2.03 30.65 -16.89
N GLY A 128 -2.18 31.96 -17.07
CA GLY A 128 -1.43 32.98 -16.32
C GLY A 128 -0.06 33.35 -16.89
N GLU A 129 0.41 32.69 -17.96
CA GLU A 129 1.61 33.12 -18.67
C GLU A 129 1.32 34.29 -19.63
N LEU A 130 2.27 35.22 -19.72
CA LEU A 130 2.24 36.33 -20.66
C LEU A 130 3.15 36.01 -21.84
N TYR A 131 2.57 35.96 -23.04
CA TYR A 131 3.30 35.70 -24.27
C TYR A 131 3.59 37.02 -25.02
N PRO A 132 4.80 37.21 -25.57
CA PRO A 132 5.14 38.39 -26.38
C PRO A 132 4.38 38.40 -27.71
N TYR A 133 4.41 39.55 -28.42
CA TYR A 133 3.75 39.70 -29.73
C TYR A 133 4.25 38.71 -30.78
N THR A 134 5.51 38.29 -30.69
CA THR A 134 6.11 37.28 -31.56
C THR A 134 6.57 36.10 -30.71
N VAL A 135 6.11 34.90 -31.05
CA VAL A 135 6.36 33.67 -30.29
C VAL A 135 6.99 32.61 -31.17
N HIS A 136 7.80 31.76 -30.55
CA HIS A 136 8.26 30.51 -31.18
C HIS A 136 7.25 29.42 -30.87
N VAL A 137 6.79 28.75 -31.91
CA VAL A 137 5.75 27.72 -31.85
C VAL A 137 6.37 26.39 -32.23
N ILE A 138 6.07 25.39 -31.42
CA ILE A 138 6.59 24.04 -31.57
C ILE A 138 5.44 23.13 -31.90
N SER A 139 5.57 22.36 -32.97
CA SER A 139 4.51 21.46 -33.43
C SER A 139 5.04 20.13 -33.94
N THR A 140 4.26 19.06 -33.76
CA THR A 140 4.48 17.75 -34.41
C THR A 140 3.85 17.66 -35.81
N LYS A 141 3.28 18.76 -36.31
CA LYS A 141 2.66 18.89 -37.63
C LYS A 141 3.62 19.53 -38.64
N ALA A 142 3.75 18.93 -39.82
CA ALA A 142 4.46 19.53 -40.96
C ALA A 142 3.61 20.63 -41.65
N GLN A 143 4.25 21.63 -42.25
CA GLN A 143 3.54 22.64 -43.03
C GLN A 143 2.84 22.02 -44.24
N GLY A 144 1.56 22.36 -44.45
CA GLY A 144 0.87 22.11 -45.72
C GLY A 144 0.26 20.74 -45.92
N ASP A 145 -0.09 19.97 -44.88
CA ASP A 145 -1.01 18.83 -45.01
C ASP A 145 -2.47 19.34 -44.92
N PRO A 146 -3.18 19.58 -46.04
CA PRO A 146 -4.52 20.13 -46.05
C PRO A 146 -5.57 19.00 -45.99
N GLY A 147 -5.17 17.75 -45.73
CA GLY A 147 -5.98 16.56 -46.04
C GLY A 147 -6.41 15.69 -44.87
N SER A 148 -5.83 15.78 -43.66
CA SER A 148 -6.17 14.85 -42.57
C SER A 148 -7.41 15.24 -41.75
N ARG A 149 -8.48 15.75 -42.40
CA ARG A 149 -9.85 15.75 -41.84
C ARG A 149 -10.47 14.34 -41.81
N ARG A 150 -9.68 13.30 -41.57
CA ARG A 150 -10.22 11.99 -41.20
C ARG A 150 -10.36 11.96 -39.69
N GLU A 151 -11.59 12.18 -39.24
CA GLU A 151 -12.04 11.93 -37.88
C GLU A 151 -11.93 10.43 -37.57
N CYS A 152 -10.75 9.99 -37.13
CA CYS A 152 -10.59 8.75 -36.37
C CYS A 152 -9.83 9.08 -35.07
N ALA A 153 -10.50 8.83 -33.95
CA ALA A 153 -10.40 9.54 -32.68
C ALA A 153 -9.10 9.36 -31.85
N VAL A 154 -8.01 8.81 -32.39
CA VAL A 154 -6.74 8.62 -31.64
C VAL A 154 -5.48 8.87 -32.49
N GLU A 155 -5.55 8.82 -33.82
CA GLU A 155 -4.36 8.87 -34.70
C GLU A 155 -3.92 10.28 -35.10
N SER A 156 -4.83 11.27 -35.03
CA SER A 156 -4.57 12.67 -35.40
C SER A 156 -4.30 13.59 -34.20
N LEU A 157 -3.67 13.09 -33.14
CA LEU A 157 -3.26 13.92 -32.00
C LEU A 157 -2.06 14.78 -32.43
N GLU A 158 -2.31 16.05 -32.71
CA GLU A 158 -1.32 17.09 -32.98
C GLU A 158 -1.14 17.90 -31.70
N SER A 159 0.10 18.23 -31.33
CA SER A 159 0.35 19.19 -30.25
C SER A 159 1.11 20.38 -30.79
N MET A 160 0.69 21.57 -30.33
CA MET A 160 1.18 22.87 -30.74
C MET A 160 1.26 23.78 -29.52
N GLU A 161 2.46 24.25 -29.20
CA GLU A 161 2.70 25.09 -28.02
C GLU A 161 3.65 26.25 -28.35
N PRO A 162 3.43 27.44 -27.77
CA PRO A 162 4.45 28.47 -27.75
C PRO A 162 5.53 28.10 -26.72
N CYS A 163 6.76 27.87 -27.19
CA CYS A 163 7.90 27.57 -26.33
C CYS A 163 9.18 28.17 -26.91
N CYS A 164 9.95 28.86 -26.06
CA CYS A 164 11.25 29.43 -26.42
C CYS A 164 12.43 28.50 -26.11
N GLY A 165 12.17 27.29 -25.62
CA GLY A 165 13.15 26.28 -25.29
C GLY A 165 13.91 25.74 -26.52
N THR A 166 14.93 24.93 -26.23
CA THR A 166 15.52 24.01 -27.21
C THR A 166 14.51 22.90 -27.51
N HIS A 167 14.58 22.19 -28.63
CA HIS A 167 13.72 21.03 -28.85
C HIS A 167 14.50 19.95 -29.57
N LEU A 168 14.07 18.69 -29.40
CA LEU A 168 14.51 17.62 -30.27
C LEU A 168 14.01 17.91 -31.68
N LEU A 169 14.67 17.35 -32.70
CA LEU A 169 14.20 17.43 -34.07
C LEU A 169 13.21 16.30 -34.39
N ASN A 170 13.25 15.23 -33.60
CA ASN A 170 12.40 14.07 -33.76
C ASN A 170 11.97 13.49 -32.41
N THR A 171 10.73 12.98 -32.32
CA THR A 171 10.24 12.32 -31.09
C THR A 171 10.99 11.04 -30.75
N ALA A 172 11.66 10.41 -31.71
CA ALA A 172 12.47 9.22 -31.48
C ALA A 172 13.68 9.49 -30.57
N ASP A 173 14.21 10.71 -30.58
CA ASP A 173 15.41 11.09 -29.83
C ASP A 173 15.17 11.13 -28.31
N VAL A 174 13.91 11.02 -27.88
CA VAL A 174 13.53 10.83 -26.47
C VAL A 174 14.02 9.49 -25.93
N GLY A 175 14.10 8.45 -26.78
CA GLY A 175 14.40 7.09 -26.37
C GLY A 175 13.29 6.47 -25.52
N SER A 176 13.62 5.81 -24.42
CA SER A 176 12.62 5.22 -23.52
C SER A 176 11.90 6.30 -22.71
N PHE A 177 10.65 6.03 -22.29
CA PHE A 177 9.88 6.94 -21.45
C PHE A 177 9.07 6.17 -20.40
N VAL A 178 9.11 6.64 -19.15
CA VAL A 178 8.24 6.16 -18.08
C VAL A 178 7.77 7.29 -17.17
N ILE A 179 6.56 7.14 -16.63
CA ILE A 179 6.10 7.87 -15.46
C ILE A 179 6.70 7.17 -14.24
N GLU A 180 7.52 7.87 -13.47
CA GLU A 180 8.19 7.31 -12.30
C GLU A 180 7.40 7.57 -11.01
N SER A 181 6.80 8.74 -10.87
CA SER A 181 5.94 9.03 -9.71
C SER A 181 4.84 10.03 -10.02
N VAL A 182 3.72 9.90 -9.30
CA VAL A 182 2.59 10.83 -9.33
C VAL A 182 2.27 11.22 -7.90
N GLY A 183 2.19 12.52 -7.62
CA GLY A 183 1.94 13.04 -6.28
C GLY A 183 1.10 14.32 -6.31
N LYS A 184 0.54 14.71 -5.16
CA LYS A 184 -0.19 15.99 -5.05
C LYS A 184 0.79 17.16 -4.93
N ALA A 185 0.42 18.30 -5.51
CA ALA A 185 1.17 19.55 -5.50
C ALA A 185 0.29 20.72 -5.04
N GLY A 186 -0.36 20.58 -3.88
CA GLY A 186 -1.37 21.50 -3.36
C GLY A 186 -2.78 20.88 -3.42
N GLN A 187 -3.82 21.69 -3.18
CA GLN A 187 -5.20 21.19 -3.10
C GLN A 187 -5.76 20.73 -4.44
N SER A 188 -5.36 21.37 -5.54
CA SER A 188 -5.96 21.17 -6.87
C SER A 188 -4.95 20.85 -7.97
N ASN A 189 -3.69 20.57 -7.62
CA ASN A 189 -2.66 20.24 -8.60
C ASN A 189 -2.09 18.84 -8.36
N THR A 190 -1.84 18.13 -9.45
CA THR A 190 -1.14 16.86 -9.50
C THR A 190 0.21 17.06 -10.17
N ARG A 191 1.27 16.52 -9.58
CA ARG A 191 2.63 16.50 -10.13
C ARG A 191 2.96 15.11 -10.64
N ILE A 192 3.41 15.05 -11.88
CA ILE A 192 3.89 13.84 -12.55
C ILE A 192 5.40 14.00 -12.74
N ARG A 193 6.18 13.04 -12.24
CA ARG A 193 7.60 12.91 -12.54
C ARG A 193 7.79 11.85 -13.61
N GLY A 194 8.43 12.23 -14.71
CA GLY A 194 8.76 11.35 -15.82
C GLY A 194 10.27 11.18 -15.98
N LEU A 195 10.66 10.06 -16.58
CA LEU A 195 12.03 9.76 -16.99
C LEU A 195 12.07 9.54 -18.50
N CYS A 196 13.20 9.89 -19.10
CA CYS A 196 13.49 9.64 -20.52
C CYS A 196 14.83 8.90 -20.69
N GLY A 197 15.10 8.40 -21.89
CA GLY A 197 16.39 7.84 -22.27
C GLY A 197 16.87 6.69 -21.37
N LYS A 198 18.16 6.74 -20.95
CA LYS A 198 18.82 5.68 -20.18
C LYS A 198 18.19 5.45 -18.81
N GLU A 199 17.78 6.52 -18.12
CA GLU A 199 17.16 6.41 -16.79
C GLU A 199 15.79 5.76 -16.87
N ALA A 200 15.01 6.08 -17.92
CA ALA A 200 13.75 5.38 -18.19
C ALA A 200 13.98 3.90 -18.50
N ALA A 201 14.93 3.58 -19.37
CA ALA A 201 15.26 2.19 -19.70
C ALA A 201 15.71 1.39 -18.46
N ARG A 202 16.49 2.01 -17.56
CA ARG A 202 16.89 1.40 -16.27
C ARG A 202 15.69 1.15 -15.37
N ALA A 203 14.79 2.12 -15.23
CA ALA A 203 13.56 1.95 -14.46
C ALA A 203 12.70 0.80 -15.03
N GLU A 204 12.54 0.73 -16.36
CA GLU A 204 11.83 -0.37 -17.01
C GLU A 204 12.47 -1.73 -16.72
N GLY A 205 13.80 -1.84 -16.85
CA GLY A 205 14.54 -3.06 -16.53
C GLY A 205 14.33 -3.52 -15.08
N ASN A 206 14.45 -2.58 -14.12
CA ASN A 206 14.15 -2.86 -12.72
C ASN A 206 12.70 -3.30 -12.52
N GLY A 207 11.76 -2.67 -13.23
CA GLY A 207 10.34 -3.00 -13.18
C GLY A 207 10.05 -4.42 -13.67
N VAL A 208 10.67 -4.85 -14.76
CA VAL A 208 10.56 -6.23 -15.28
C VAL A 208 11.12 -7.23 -14.28
N ALA A 209 12.31 -6.97 -13.72
CA ALA A 209 12.92 -7.84 -12.72
C ALA A 209 12.06 -7.95 -11.46
N ALA A 210 11.50 -6.84 -10.98
CA ALA A 210 10.65 -6.82 -9.80
C ALA A 210 9.32 -7.55 -10.02
N LEU A 211 8.69 -7.41 -11.18
CA LEU A 211 7.49 -8.16 -11.54
C LEU A 211 7.76 -9.67 -11.66
N HIS A 212 8.91 -10.06 -12.18
CA HIS A 212 9.33 -11.46 -12.22
C HIS A 212 9.51 -12.03 -10.82
N ALA A 213 10.25 -11.32 -9.96
CA ALA A 213 10.44 -11.71 -8.57
C ALA A 213 9.10 -11.79 -7.80
N MET A 214 8.15 -10.88 -8.06
CA MET A 214 6.81 -10.96 -7.45
C MET A 214 6.09 -12.27 -7.80
N ARG A 215 6.15 -12.70 -9.07
CA ARG A 215 5.58 -13.99 -9.51
C ARG A 215 6.27 -15.20 -8.88
N GLU A 216 7.60 -15.13 -8.72
CA GLU A 216 8.35 -16.17 -8.00
C GLU A 216 7.92 -16.23 -6.53
N TRP A 217 7.69 -15.08 -5.88
CA TRP A 217 7.16 -15.02 -4.52
C TRP A 217 5.77 -15.63 -4.41
N GLU A 218 4.88 -15.31 -5.35
CA GLU A 218 3.55 -15.94 -5.45
C GLU A 218 3.69 -17.47 -5.52
N HIS A 219 4.51 -17.98 -6.43
CA HIS A 219 4.70 -19.44 -6.57
C HIS A 219 5.29 -20.08 -5.31
N ARG A 220 6.31 -19.46 -4.72
CA ARG A 220 6.98 -19.93 -3.50
C ARG A 220 6.03 -20.00 -2.31
N ILE A 221 5.17 -18.99 -2.15
CA ILE A 221 4.20 -18.92 -1.05
C ILE A 221 3.08 -19.93 -1.26
N HIS A 222 2.48 -20.02 -2.44
CA HIS A 222 1.45 -21.02 -2.73
C HIS A 222 1.97 -22.44 -2.50
N GLY A 223 3.16 -22.77 -3.03
CA GLY A 223 3.76 -24.09 -2.81
C GLY A 223 4.10 -24.39 -1.34
N ALA A 224 4.44 -23.37 -0.54
CA ALA A 224 4.67 -23.55 0.90
C ALA A 224 3.37 -23.72 1.69
N ILE A 225 2.29 -23.07 1.26
CA ILE A 225 0.94 -23.23 1.82
C ILE A 225 0.46 -24.66 1.59
N ASP A 226 0.60 -25.17 0.37
CA ASP A 226 0.21 -26.54 0.01
C ASP A 226 0.99 -27.60 0.80
N ALA A 227 2.27 -27.32 1.09
CA ALA A 227 3.12 -28.20 1.90
C ALA A 227 2.84 -28.14 3.42
N GLY A 228 2.02 -27.19 3.91
CA GLY A 228 1.57 -27.13 5.31
C GLY A 228 2.66 -26.86 6.38
N THR A 229 3.85 -26.40 5.99
CA THR A 229 4.96 -26.21 6.93
C THR A 229 4.92 -24.81 7.58
N LYS A 230 4.35 -24.71 8.78
CA LYS A 230 4.15 -23.42 9.49
C LYS A 230 5.42 -22.59 9.68
N GLU A 231 6.54 -23.22 10.06
CA GLU A 231 7.82 -22.53 10.24
C GLU A 231 8.30 -21.89 8.94
N ARG A 232 8.13 -22.60 7.82
CA ARG A 232 8.44 -22.09 6.48
C ARG A 232 7.56 -20.90 6.12
N LEU A 233 6.28 -20.91 6.46
CA LEU A 233 5.36 -19.79 6.22
C LEU A 233 5.75 -18.53 7.01
N LEU A 234 6.16 -18.69 8.28
CA LEU A 234 6.64 -17.58 9.11
C LEU A 234 7.93 -16.96 8.56
N ASN A 235 8.88 -17.80 8.11
CA ASN A 235 10.09 -17.30 7.45
C ASN A 235 9.75 -16.56 6.16
N LEU A 236 8.83 -17.09 5.34
CA LEU A 236 8.41 -16.42 4.10
C LEU A 236 7.70 -15.07 4.36
N ASP A 237 6.92 -14.92 5.44
CA ASP A 237 6.28 -13.65 5.82
C ASP A 237 7.30 -12.55 6.16
N ARG A 238 8.42 -12.91 6.80
CA ARG A 238 9.54 -12.00 7.03
C ARG A 238 10.26 -11.69 5.72
N ASP A 239 10.68 -12.72 5.01
CA ASP A 239 11.57 -12.57 3.85
C ASP A 239 10.90 -11.76 2.71
N ILE A 240 9.58 -11.93 2.50
CA ILE A 240 8.85 -11.14 1.51
C ILE A 240 8.66 -9.67 1.93
N GLN A 241 8.53 -9.38 3.23
CA GLN A 241 8.48 -8.00 3.73
C GLN A 241 9.82 -7.29 3.53
N GLU A 242 10.93 -7.99 3.78
CA GLU A 242 12.28 -7.48 3.51
C GLU A 242 12.48 -7.21 2.02
N TRP A 243 12.09 -8.17 1.16
CA TRP A 243 12.12 -7.99 -0.29
C TRP A 243 11.27 -6.80 -0.75
N HIS A 244 10.02 -6.68 -0.28
CA HIS A 244 9.13 -5.58 -0.66
C HIS A 244 9.70 -4.22 -0.23
N SER A 245 10.29 -4.14 0.95
CA SER A 245 10.97 -2.92 1.44
C SER A 245 12.16 -2.55 0.55
N SER A 246 12.95 -3.53 0.13
CA SER A 246 14.07 -3.32 -0.81
C SER A 246 13.57 -2.81 -2.17
N VAL A 247 12.54 -3.44 -2.74
CA VAL A 247 11.94 -3.07 -4.03
C VAL A 247 11.33 -1.68 -3.99
N CYS A 248 10.68 -1.29 -2.89
CA CYS A 248 10.12 0.06 -2.74
C CYS A 248 11.18 1.16 -2.82
N GLY A 249 12.43 0.88 -2.40
CA GLY A 249 13.55 1.81 -2.49
C GLY A 249 14.15 1.95 -3.90
N GLN A 250 13.76 1.11 -4.86
CA GLN A 250 14.32 1.10 -6.20
C GLN A 250 13.65 2.13 -7.13
N LEU A 251 14.40 2.50 -8.17
CA LEU A 251 13.87 3.27 -9.30
C LEU A 251 12.97 2.35 -10.14
N LEU A 252 11.67 2.59 -10.07
CA LEU A 252 10.63 1.81 -10.73
C LEU A 252 9.61 2.72 -11.41
N PRO A 253 9.02 2.30 -12.54
CA PRO A 253 7.86 2.96 -13.12
C PRO A 253 6.70 2.97 -12.12
N HIS A 254 5.95 4.06 -12.08
CA HIS A 254 4.84 4.26 -11.16
C HIS A 254 3.79 3.16 -11.27
N LEU A 255 3.42 2.78 -12.50
CA LEU A 255 2.45 1.72 -12.74
C LEU A 255 2.94 0.38 -12.19
N THR A 256 4.22 0.05 -12.40
CA THR A 256 4.83 -1.17 -11.86
C THR A 256 4.83 -1.19 -10.33
N ARG A 257 5.15 -0.05 -9.71
CA ARG A 257 5.12 0.11 -8.26
C ARG A 257 3.71 -0.15 -7.69
N CYS A 258 2.67 0.38 -8.34
CA CYS A 258 1.28 0.13 -7.94
C CYS A 258 0.90 -1.35 -8.09
N CYS A 259 1.24 -1.98 -9.22
CA CYS A 259 0.95 -3.40 -9.43
C CYS A 259 1.65 -4.31 -8.40
N ILE A 260 2.91 -4.02 -8.06
CA ILE A 260 3.66 -4.80 -7.04
C ILE A 260 3.03 -4.60 -5.66
N ALA A 261 2.66 -3.37 -5.28
CA ALA A 261 2.04 -3.10 -4.00
C ALA A 261 0.71 -3.85 -3.83
N GLU A 262 -0.15 -3.84 -4.86
CA GLU A 262 -1.42 -4.57 -4.88
C GLU A 262 -1.20 -6.09 -4.77
N ALA A 263 -0.34 -6.66 -5.60
CA ALA A 263 -0.04 -8.09 -5.58
C ALA A 263 0.59 -8.54 -4.23
N PHE A 264 1.46 -7.71 -3.66
CA PHE A 264 2.05 -7.95 -2.35
C PHE A 264 0.99 -7.94 -1.24
N GLU A 265 0.09 -6.96 -1.21
CA GLU A 265 -0.98 -6.89 -0.20
C GLU A 265 -1.89 -8.12 -0.25
N ASP A 266 -2.30 -8.53 -1.46
CA ASP A 266 -3.12 -9.73 -1.66
C ASP A 266 -2.40 -11.00 -1.24
N LEU A 267 -1.13 -11.17 -1.63
CA LEU A 267 -0.35 -12.34 -1.26
C LEU A 267 -0.09 -12.41 0.25
N MET A 268 0.20 -11.28 0.88
CA MET A 268 0.37 -11.20 2.34
C MET A 268 -0.91 -11.52 3.09
N LYS A 269 -2.06 -11.07 2.59
CA LYS A 269 -3.36 -11.41 3.15
C LYS A 269 -3.61 -12.91 3.06
N HIS A 270 -3.28 -13.54 1.94
CA HIS A 270 -3.38 -14.98 1.75
C HIS A 270 -2.44 -15.76 2.68
N LEU A 271 -1.14 -15.43 2.66
CA LEU A 271 -0.13 -16.03 3.51
C LEU A 271 -0.50 -15.95 5.00
N ARG A 272 -0.88 -14.77 5.48
CA ARG A 272 -1.24 -14.58 6.90
C ARG A 272 -2.52 -15.31 7.29
N ALA A 273 -3.44 -15.55 6.35
CA ALA A 273 -4.60 -16.41 6.61
C ALA A 273 -4.20 -17.87 6.90
N HIS A 274 -3.11 -18.35 6.30
CA HIS A 274 -2.55 -19.69 6.53
C HIS A 274 -1.56 -19.73 7.71
N ILE A 275 -0.91 -18.62 8.05
CA ILE A 275 -0.13 -18.48 9.29
C ILE A 275 -1.05 -18.42 10.52
N ARG A 276 -2.31 -17.97 10.38
CA ARG A 276 -3.27 -17.97 11.50
C ARG A 276 -3.43 -19.39 12.03
N VAL A 277 -2.73 -19.62 13.13
CA VAL A 277 -2.90 -20.82 13.92
C VAL A 277 -4.25 -20.69 14.59
N ASP A 278 -5.13 -21.67 14.38
CA ASP A 278 -6.33 -21.75 15.21
C ASP A 278 -5.87 -21.87 16.66
N ALA A 279 -6.11 -20.81 17.42
CA ALA A 279 -5.78 -20.72 18.83
C ALA A 279 -6.18 -21.98 19.59
N ASN A 280 -7.33 -22.55 19.23
CA ASN A 280 -7.90 -23.72 19.89
C ASN A 280 -7.12 -24.98 19.55
N VAL A 281 -6.67 -25.13 18.29
CA VAL A 281 -5.86 -26.29 17.86
C VAL A 281 -4.49 -26.24 18.52
N GLN A 282 -3.83 -25.08 18.54
CA GLN A 282 -2.53 -24.93 19.20
C GLN A 282 -2.62 -25.21 20.70
N MET A 283 -3.55 -24.55 21.41
CA MET A 283 -3.71 -24.78 22.85
C MET A 283 -4.03 -26.25 23.14
N ALA A 284 -4.89 -26.91 22.34
CA ALA A 284 -5.21 -28.32 22.54
C ALA A 284 -4.00 -29.24 22.29
N ASN A 285 -3.18 -28.95 21.29
CA ASN A 285 -1.97 -29.73 21.00
C ASN A 285 -0.88 -29.53 22.08
N GLU A 286 -0.69 -28.31 22.58
CA GLU A 286 0.24 -28.05 23.69
C GLU A 286 -0.20 -28.80 24.95
N VAL A 287 -1.49 -28.78 25.30
CA VAL A 287 -2.01 -29.56 26.45
C VAL A 287 -1.81 -31.08 26.22
N LYS A 288 -2.06 -31.60 25.01
CA LYS A 288 -1.81 -33.01 24.69
C LYS A 288 -0.34 -33.40 24.82
N ASP A 289 0.56 -32.56 24.32
CA ASP A 289 2.01 -32.76 24.40
C ASP A 289 2.48 -32.78 25.86
N LEU A 290 2.01 -31.85 26.69
CA LEU A 290 2.28 -31.85 28.14
C LEU A 290 1.76 -33.11 28.83
N MET A 291 0.55 -33.56 28.50
CA MET A 291 0.01 -34.82 29.05
C MET A 291 0.83 -36.05 28.64
N SER A 292 1.46 -36.03 27.46
CA SER A 292 2.35 -37.11 27.02
C SER A 292 3.71 -37.09 27.74
N LYS A 293 4.21 -35.90 28.09
CA LYS A 293 5.50 -35.71 28.78
C LYS A 293 5.39 -35.88 30.30
N GLN A 294 4.25 -35.53 30.88
CA GLN A 294 3.97 -35.60 32.30
C GLN A 294 2.90 -36.67 32.55
N ALA A 295 3.30 -37.82 33.08
CA ALA A 295 2.38 -38.95 33.30
C ALA A 295 1.32 -38.67 34.38
N ALA A 296 1.63 -37.89 35.42
CA ALA A 296 0.76 -37.63 36.56
C ALA A 296 0.95 -36.22 37.16
N GLY A 297 0.01 -35.80 38.01
CA GLY A 297 0.04 -34.52 38.72
C GLY A 297 -0.70 -33.38 38.00
N PRO A 298 -0.81 -32.21 38.64
CA PRO A 298 -1.50 -31.06 38.08
C PRO A 298 -0.76 -30.48 36.87
N ILE A 299 -1.53 -29.93 35.92
CA ILE A 299 -1.00 -29.20 34.77
C ILE A 299 -1.21 -27.71 35.00
N ILE A 300 -0.12 -26.94 35.05
CA ILE A 300 -0.16 -25.47 35.00
C ILE A 300 0.58 -25.04 33.74
N HIS A 301 -0.12 -24.46 32.78
CA HIS A 301 0.49 -24.09 31.50
C HIS A 301 0.13 -22.67 31.08
N LEU A 302 1.14 -21.94 30.59
CA LEU A 302 1.00 -20.61 30.02
C LEU A 302 1.25 -20.65 28.51
N VAL A 303 0.21 -20.34 27.74
CA VAL A 303 0.30 -20.16 26.30
C VAL A 303 0.55 -18.68 25.99
N GLN A 304 1.72 -18.38 25.43
CA GLN A 304 2.10 -17.04 24.98
C GLN A 304 1.97 -16.95 23.46
N THR A 305 1.06 -16.13 22.96
CA THR A 305 0.79 -16.08 21.51
C THR A 305 -0.10 -14.91 21.11
N ASP A 306 0.17 -14.39 19.93
CA ASP A 306 -0.62 -13.37 19.27
C ASP A 306 -1.62 -14.06 18.33
N PHE A 307 -2.70 -14.58 18.89
CA PHE A 307 -3.80 -15.23 18.14
C PHE A 307 -4.53 -14.33 17.12
N GLY A 308 -4.04 -13.09 16.88
CA GLY A 308 -4.64 -12.12 15.98
C GLY A 308 -6.11 -11.86 16.34
N THR A 309 -7.02 -12.17 15.40
CA THR A 309 -8.48 -12.05 15.57
C THR A 309 -9.14 -13.29 16.18
N SER A 310 -8.41 -14.39 16.36
CA SER A 310 -8.98 -15.63 16.92
C SER A 310 -9.20 -15.49 18.42
N LYS A 311 -10.44 -15.69 18.87
CA LYS A 311 -10.78 -15.71 20.30
C LYS A 311 -10.47 -17.09 20.88
N PRO A 312 -9.52 -17.23 21.82
CA PRO A 312 -9.18 -18.52 22.40
C PRO A 312 -10.36 -19.08 23.21
N LYS A 313 -10.75 -20.31 22.90
CA LYS A 313 -11.78 -21.09 23.60
C LYS A 313 -11.10 -22.07 24.54
N LEU A 314 -10.69 -21.58 25.71
CA LEU A 314 -10.01 -22.35 26.77
C LEU A 314 -10.69 -23.70 27.07
N ARG A 315 -12.03 -23.75 27.03
CA ARG A 315 -12.82 -24.98 27.25
C ARG A 315 -12.42 -26.14 26.32
N GLN A 316 -12.09 -25.87 25.06
CA GLN A 316 -11.73 -26.94 24.11
C GLN A 316 -10.39 -27.56 24.45
N ALA A 317 -9.42 -26.74 24.85
CA ALA A 317 -8.08 -27.21 25.26
C ALA A 317 -8.13 -27.95 26.60
N THR A 318 -8.84 -27.44 27.61
CA THR A 318 -8.91 -28.11 28.92
C THR A 318 -9.74 -29.40 28.91
N LYS A 319 -10.63 -29.60 27.92
CA LYS A 319 -11.43 -30.84 27.79
C LYS A 319 -10.58 -32.09 27.55
N VAL A 320 -9.33 -31.91 27.11
CA VAL A 320 -8.37 -33.00 26.88
C VAL A 320 -7.89 -33.60 28.20
N ALA A 321 -7.64 -32.78 29.22
CA ALA A 321 -7.17 -33.19 30.54
C ALA A 321 -8.34 -33.37 31.52
N LYS A 322 -9.01 -34.53 31.49
CA LYS A 322 -10.15 -34.82 32.38
C LYS A 322 -9.78 -35.59 33.65
N ASP A 323 -8.64 -36.25 33.62
CA ASP A 323 -8.14 -37.19 34.62
C ASP A 323 -7.37 -36.51 35.76
N ARG A 324 -7.06 -35.21 35.61
CA ARG A 324 -6.20 -34.49 36.55
C ARG A 324 -6.50 -32.99 36.60
N PRO A 325 -6.11 -32.29 37.68
CA PRO A 325 -6.23 -30.83 37.77
C PRO A 325 -5.49 -30.12 36.63
N ILE A 326 -6.13 -29.13 35.98
CA ILE A 326 -5.49 -28.30 34.96
C ILE A 326 -5.85 -26.81 35.15
N LEU A 327 -4.82 -25.97 35.14
CA LEU A 327 -4.90 -24.52 35.00
C LEU A 327 -4.22 -24.12 33.69
N LEU A 328 -5.01 -23.60 32.75
CA LEU A 328 -4.50 -23.08 31.48
C LEU A 328 -4.62 -21.56 31.46
N LEU A 329 -3.48 -20.87 31.31
CA LEU A 329 -3.40 -19.42 31.13
C LEU A 329 -3.04 -19.09 29.68
N VAL A 330 -3.65 -18.02 29.17
CA VAL A 330 -3.40 -17.49 27.82
C VAL A 330 -3.12 -16.00 27.93
N LYS A 331 -1.91 -15.60 27.54
CA LYS A 331 -1.50 -14.20 27.44
C LYS A 331 -1.68 -13.73 25.99
N SER A 332 -2.52 -12.72 25.78
CA SER A 332 -2.76 -12.12 24.46
C SER A 332 -3.08 -10.62 24.60
N ASN A 333 -2.41 -9.77 23.80
CA ASN A 333 -2.66 -8.32 23.74
C ASN A 333 -2.67 -7.59 25.10
N GLY A 334 -1.81 -8.01 26.03
CA GLY A 334 -1.71 -7.43 27.38
C GLY A 334 -2.80 -7.89 28.35
N THR A 335 -3.68 -8.81 27.95
CA THR A 335 -4.69 -9.44 28.82
C THR A 335 -4.32 -10.90 29.07
N VAL A 336 -4.74 -11.42 30.22
CA VAL A 336 -4.63 -12.83 30.59
C VAL A 336 -6.03 -13.40 30.72
N MET A 337 -6.28 -14.50 30.03
CA MET A 337 -7.46 -15.34 30.24
C MET A 337 -7.00 -16.66 30.84
N ALA A 338 -7.68 -17.14 31.87
CA ALA A 338 -7.38 -18.43 32.45
C ALA A 338 -8.62 -19.28 32.63
N ARG A 339 -8.45 -20.59 32.58
CA ARG A 339 -9.49 -21.57 32.94
C ARG A 339 -8.87 -22.64 33.81
N CYS A 340 -9.55 -22.91 34.91
CA CYS A 340 -9.22 -23.99 35.82
C CYS A 340 -10.30 -25.08 35.71
N THR A 341 -9.88 -26.33 35.62
CA THR A 341 -10.77 -27.49 35.76
C THR A 341 -10.15 -28.54 36.68
N LEU A 342 -10.96 -29.03 37.62
CA LEU A 342 -10.58 -30.08 38.56
C LEU A 342 -11.39 -31.36 38.29
N PRO A 343 -10.78 -32.55 38.43
CA PRO A 343 -11.52 -33.81 38.48
C PRO A 343 -12.30 -33.90 39.80
N GLN A 344 -13.32 -34.74 39.84
CA GLN A 344 -14.22 -34.82 40.98
C GLN A 344 -13.49 -35.27 42.26
N GLU A 345 -12.53 -36.18 42.11
CA GLU A 345 -11.71 -36.72 43.19
C GLU A 345 -10.89 -35.61 43.88
N ALA A 346 -10.39 -34.63 43.13
CA ALA A 346 -9.66 -33.50 43.70
C ALA A 346 -10.59 -32.55 44.46
N ALA A 347 -11.82 -32.36 43.97
CA ALA A 347 -12.82 -31.54 44.64
C ALA A 347 -13.29 -32.15 45.96
N GLU A 348 -13.46 -33.48 46.01
CA GLU A 348 -13.79 -34.23 47.23
C GLU A 348 -12.67 -34.14 48.28
N GLN A 349 -11.42 -33.95 47.85
CA GLN A 349 -10.28 -33.69 48.72
C GLN A 349 -10.17 -32.22 49.18
N GLY A 350 -11.17 -31.39 48.88
CA GLY A 350 -11.25 -29.99 49.32
C GLY A 350 -10.64 -28.97 48.36
N ALA A 351 -10.10 -29.39 47.21
CA ALA A 351 -9.62 -28.46 46.20
C ALA A 351 -10.82 -27.76 45.51
N SER A 352 -10.63 -26.51 45.11
CA SER A 352 -11.67 -25.73 44.44
C SER A 352 -11.08 -24.96 43.26
N ALA A 353 -11.68 -25.13 42.08
CA ALA A 353 -11.27 -24.43 40.87
C ALA A 353 -11.36 -22.91 41.02
N GLN A 354 -12.41 -22.42 41.70
CA GLN A 354 -12.57 -21.01 42.01
C GLN A 354 -11.46 -20.52 42.96
N ALA A 355 -11.18 -21.24 44.05
CA ALA A 355 -10.15 -20.83 45.01
C ALA A 355 -8.75 -20.86 44.37
N TRP A 356 -8.47 -21.84 43.52
CA TRP A 356 -7.21 -21.91 42.76
C TRP A 356 -7.05 -20.69 41.84
N LEU A 357 -8.12 -20.30 41.13
CA LEU A 357 -8.09 -19.11 40.28
C LEU A 357 -8.06 -17.80 41.06
N SER A 358 -8.58 -17.75 42.29
CA SER A 358 -8.46 -16.57 43.15
C SER A 358 -6.99 -16.25 43.46
N CYS A 359 -6.14 -17.27 43.67
CA CYS A 359 -4.70 -17.07 43.85
C CYS A 359 -4.01 -16.45 42.61
N VAL A 360 -4.56 -16.72 41.42
CA VAL A 360 -4.10 -16.14 40.14
C VAL A 360 -4.69 -14.74 39.92
N GLN A 361 -5.93 -14.51 40.39
CA GLN A 361 -6.64 -13.24 40.33
C GLN A 361 -5.97 -12.17 41.19
N GLU A 362 -5.46 -12.49 42.38
CA GLU A 362 -4.82 -11.52 43.28
C GLU A 362 -3.72 -10.68 42.60
N PRO A 363 -2.69 -11.29 41.97
CA PRO A 363 -1.64 -10.53 41.29
C PRO A 363 -2.12 -9.91 39.96
N LEU A 364 -2.95 -10.60 39.17
CA LEU A 364 -3.34 -10.16 37.82
C LEU A 364 -4.55 -9.21 37.80
N GLY A 365 -5.34 -9.17 38.86
CA GLY A 365 -6.65 -8.54 38.93
C GLY A 365 -7.70 -9.23 38.05
N GLY A 366 -8.87 -8.59 37.94
CA GLY A 366 -9.98 -9.07 37.10
C GLY A 366 -11.07 -9.79 37.88
N HIS A 367 -11.86 -10.60 37.18
CA HIS A 367 -13.01 -11.28 37.74
C HIS A 367 -12.93 -12.79 37.50
N VAL A 368 -13.17 -13.56 38.56
CA VAL A 368 -13.30 -15.02 38.50
C VAL A 368 -14.78 -15.38 38.38
N ASP A 369 -15.10 -16.08 37.30
CA ASP A 369 -16.46 -16.47 36.92
C ASP A 369 -16.60 -17.99 36.85
N THR A 370 -17.72 -18.50 37.35
CA THR A 370 -18.12 -19.90 37.20
C THR A 370 -19.21 -20.00 36.13
N PRO A 371 -19.13 -20.94 35.16
CA PRO A 371 -20.21 -21.15 34.21
C PRO A 371 -21.53 -21.52 34.93
N PRO A 372 -22.70 -21.02 34.49
CA PRO A 372 -23.97 -21.19 35.21
C PRO A 372 -24.33 -22.66 35.52
N ASP A 373 -23.98 -23.58 34.63
CA ASP A 373 -24.32 -25.01 34.74
C ASP A 373 -23.20 -25.84 35.40
N ARG A 374 -22.24 -25.23 36.10
CA ARG A 374 -21.07 -25.92 36.66
C ARG A 374 -20.82 -25.52 38.10
N SER A 375 -20.27 -26.45 38.88
CA SER A 375 -19.84 -26.19 40.24
C SER A 375 -18.57 -25.33 40.25
N PRO A 376 -18.50 -24.29 41.10
CA PRO A 376 -17.29 -23.48 41.30
C PRO A 376 -16.10 -24.29 41.83
N GLN A 377 -16.37 -25.45 42.45
CA GLN A 377 -15.31 -26.37 42.86
C GLN A 377 -14.66 -27.07 41.66
N LEU A 378 -15.40 -27.30 40.57
CA LEU A 378 -14.92 -28.09 39.44
C LEU A 378 -14.40 -27.23 38.29
N VAL A 379 -14.98 -26.05 38.06
CA VAL A 379 -14.63 -25.20 36.91
C VAL A 379 -14.74 -23.74 37.30
N ALA A 380 -13.71 -22.96 36.97
CA ALA A 380 -13.77 -21.50 37.01
C ALA A 380 -12.96 -20.88 35.86
N ASN A 381 -13.26 -19.64 35.51
CA ASN A 381 -12.54 -18.87 34.49
C ASN A 381 -12.13 -17.51 35.07
N LEU A 382 -11.06 -16.94 34.54
CA LEU A 382 -10.57 -15.61 34.90
C LEU A 382 -10.32 -14.81 33.63
N ARG A 383 -10.63 -13.52 33.67
CA ARG A 383 -10.17 -12.54 32.69
C ARG A 383 -9.58 -11.34 33.41
N SER A 384 -8.30 -11.08 33.17
CA SER A 384 -7.60 -9.92 33.72
C SER A 384 -7.96 -8.64 32.92
N PRO A 385 -7.81 -7.45 33.54
CA PRO A 385 -7.72 -6.21 32.78
C PRO A 385 -6.47 -6.20 31.88
N LYS A 386 -6.41 -5.23 30.96
CA LYS A 386 -5.25 -5.02 30.12
C LYS A 386 -4.11 -4.38 30.93
N LEU A 387 -2.97 -5.06 31.00
CA LEU A 387 -1.78 -4.64 31.72
C LEU A 387 -0.65 -4.26 30.74
N ARG A 388 0.25 -3.37 31.17
CA ARG A 388 1.44 -3.00 30.39
C ARG A 388 2.48 -4.13 30.42
N PRO A 389 3.29 -4.34 29.37
CA PRO A 389 4.20 -5.50 29.27
C PRO A 389 5.13 -5.76 30.46
N PRO A 390 5.86 -4.76 31.02
CA PRO A 390 6.79 -5.04 32.14
C PRO A 390 6.05 -5.46 33.41
N ILE A 391 4.97 -4.75 33.76
CA ILE A 391 4.11 -5.06 34.92
C ILE A 391 3.42 -6.41 34.75
N LEU A 392 3.00 -6.74 33.53
CA LEU A 392 2.32 -7.99 33.22
C LEU A 392 3.25 -9.19 33.41
N GLN A 393 4.54 -9.08 33.06
CA GLN A 393 5.48 -10.19 33.20
C GLN A 393 5.75 -10.53 34.66
N GLU A 394 5.96 -9.51 35.50
CA GLU A 394 6.15 -9.65 36.95
C GLU A 394 4.92 -10.30 37.61
N LYS A 395 3.73 -9.71 37.41
CA LYS A 395 2.47 -10.24 37.97
C LYS A 395 2.12 -11.64 37.48
N LEU A 396 2.51 -11.99 36.25
CA LEU A 396 2.27 -13.32 35.71
C LEU A 396 3.15 -14.37 36.39
N GLN A 397 4.39 -14.02 36.73
CA GLN A 397 5.27 -14.91 37.49
C GLN A 397 4.71 -15.12 38.90
N GLU A 398 4.33 -14.05 39.59
CA GLU A 398 3.67 -14.13 40.92
C GLU A 398 2.42 -15.03 40.88
N ALA A 399 1.61 -14.91 39.83
CA ALA A 399 0.41 -15.71 39.64
C ALA A 399 0.70 -17.21 39.45
N LEU A 400 1.75 -17.55 38.70
CA LEU A 400 2.20 -18.93 38.51
C LEU A 400 2.74 -19.51 39.83
N ASP A 401 3.50 -18.74 40.59
CA ASP A 401 4.06 -19.18 41.88
C ASP A 401 2.96 -19.36 42.95
N ALA A 402 1.97 -18.46 42.97
CA ALA A 402 0.78 -18.60 43.83
C ALA A 402 -0.07 -19.82 43.44
N SER A 403 -0.22 -20.07 42.14
CA SER A 403 -0.93 -21.23 41.61
C SER A 403 -0.28 -22.56 42.00
N ASN A 404 1.05 -22.67 41.88
CA ASN A 404 1.80 -23.85 42.30
C ASN A 404 1.60 -24.13 43.80
N ARG A 405 1.79 -23.12 44.65
CA ARG A 405 1.62 -23.23 46.10
C ARG A 405 0.21 -23.70 46.51
N TYR A 406 -0.82 -23.27 45.78
CA TYR A 406 -2.19 -23.72 46.05
C TYR A 406 -2.34 -25.21 45.75
N ILE A 407 -1.97 -25.66 44.55
CA ILE A 407 -2.27 -27.02 44.11
C ILE A 407 -1.36 -28.07 44.79
N GLU A 408 -0.16 -27.68 45.20
CA GLU A 408 0.76 -28.54 45.97
C GLU A 408 0.16 -29.02 47.29
N GLN A 409 -0.67 -28.19 47.95
CA GLN A 409 -1.37 -28.55 49.19
C GLN A 409 -2.30 -29.77 49.00
N PHE A 410 -2.77 -29.99 47.78
CA PHE A 410 -3.65 -31.11 47.41
C PHE A 410 -2.89 -32.22 46.66
N SER A 411 -1.65 -31.97 46.26
CA SER A 411 -0.83 -32.90 45.46
C SER A 411 -0.24 -34.06 46.30
N VAL A 412 -0.13 -33.89 47.62
CA VAL A 412 0.37 -34.94 48.55
C VAL A 412 -0.61 -36.14 48.68
N LEU A 413 -1.85 -35.99 48.23
CA LEU A 413 -2.92 -37.00 48.38
C LEU A 413 -3.31 -37.70 47.07
N ILE A 414 -3.04 -37.09 45.91
CA ILE A 414 -3.43 -37.62 44.59
C ILE A 414 -2.43 -38.66 44.06
N GLY A 415 -1.18 -38.67 44.57
CA GLY A 415 -0.12 -39.61 44.16
C GLY A 415 0.06 -40.87 45.03
N LYS A 416 -0.80 -41.14 46.02
CA LYS A 416 -0.60 -42.21 47.02
C LYS A 416 -1.44 -43.49 46.82
N ARG A 417 -2.04 -43.71 45.66
CA ARG A 417 -2.63 -45.02 45.32
C ARG A 417 -2.07 -45.53 44.00
N CYS A 418 -0.95 -46.24 44.08
CA CYS A 418 -0.68 -47.38 43.22
C CYS A 418 -1.23 -48.62 43.91
#